data_AF-A0A842YKJ2-F1
#
_entry.id   AF-A0A842YKJ2-F1
#
_cell.length_a   1.000
_cell.length_b   1.000
_cell.length_c   1.000
_cell.angle_alpha   90.00
_cell.angle_beta   90.00
_cell.angle_gamma   90.00
#
_symmetry.space_group_name_H-M   'P 1'
#
loop_
_entity.id
_entity.type
_entity.pdbx_description
1 polymer ?
#
loop_
_entity_poly.entity_id
_entity_poly.type
_entity_poly.pdbx_seq_one_letter_code
_entity_poly.pdbx_strand_id
1 'polypeptide(L)'
;MNKDIRMSSFRDEEIRFDLLRKYSANQWGRYPNDVIPLTAADPDYRAAEPIRRSIIDIAVDGVFSYGGDGGNRDFREACARHVTNRKG
;
A
#
# COMPACT_ATOMS: atom_id res chain seq x y z
N MET A 1 10.07 -28.75 18.58
CA MET A 1 10.66 -27.90 17.53
C MET A 1 9.57 -26.95 17.06
N ASN A 2 9.48 -25.78 17.68
CA ASN A 2 8.42 -24.80 17.43
C ASN A 2 8.57 -24.23 16.02
N LYS A 3 7.66 -24.66 15.15
CA LYS A 3 7.50 -24.12 13.81
C LYS A 3 6.68 -22.83 13.94
N ASP A 4 7.27 -21.80 14.56
CA ASP A 4 6.80 -20.42 14.38
C ASP A 4 7.14 -20.03 12.94
N ILE A 5 6.39 -20.59 12.00
CA ILE A 5 6.29 -20.12 10.63
C ILE A 5 5.80 -18.70 10.80
N ARG A 6 6.72 -17.74 10.71
CA ARG A 6 6.38 -16.34 10.45
C ARG A 6 5.28 -16.38 9.39
N MET A 7 4.06 -15.98 9.74
CA MET A 7 2.96 -15.87 8.80
C MET A 7 3.45 -14.97 7.67
N SER A 8 3.90 -15.58 6.56
CA SER A 8 4.36 -14.83 5.40
C SER A 8 3.17 -14.00 4.93
N SER A 9 3.28 -12.68 5.05
CA SER A 9 2.26 -11.72 4.61
C SER A 9 2.15 -11.64 3.08
N PHE A 10 2.95 -12.44 2.37
CA PHE A 10 3.02 -12.50 0.92
C PHE A 10 2.68 -13.92 0.47
N ARG A 11 1.39 -14.18 0.32
CA ARG A 11 0.87 -15.40 -0.29
C ARG A 11 0.03 -15.03 -1.50
N ASP A 12 0.03 -15.91 -2.50
CA ASP A 12 -0.72 -15.68 -3.75
C ASP A 12 -2.22 -15.50 -3.49
N GLU A 13 -2.78 -16.22 -2.51
CA GLU A 13 -4.21 -16.15 -2.19
C GLU A 13 -4.63 -14.79 -1.59
N GLU A 14 -3.67 -13.97 -1.14
CA GLU A 14 -3.94 -12.62 -0.65
C GLU A 14 -4.05 -11.58 -1.78
N ILE A 15 -3.68 -11.96 -3.02
CA ILE A 15 -3.73 -11.09 -4.19
C ILE A 15 -5.16 -11.01 -4.69
N ARG A 16 -5.64 -9.77 -4.86
CA ARG A 16 -7.01 -9.48 -5.31
C ARG A 16 -7.01 -9.09 -6.78
N PHE A 17 -6.81 -10.07 -7.65
CA PHE A 17 -6.78 -9.85 -9.11
C PHE A 17 -8.05 -9.16 -9.63
N ASP A 18 -9.21 -9.42 -9.03
CA ASP A 18 -10.46 -8.74 -9.35
C ASP A 18 -10.37 -7.21 -9.14
N LEU A 19 -9.76 -6.79 -8.02
CA LEU A 19 -9.54 -5.38 -7.71
C LEU A 19 -8.40 -4.79 -8.56
N LEU A 20 -7.33 -5.54 -8.81
CA LEU A 20 -6.21 -5.10 -9.65
C LEU A 20 -6.64 -4.88 -11.10
N ARG A 21 -7.46 -5.77 -11.67
CA ARG A 21 -8.04 -5.61 -13.01
C ARG A 21 -8.92 -4.36 -13.09
N LYS A 22 -9.59 -4.00 -11.99
CA LYS A 22 -10.46 -2.81 -11.93
C LYS A 22 -9.70 -1.50 -11.73
N TYR A 23 -8.69 -1.49 -10.86
CA TYR A 23 -8.05 -0.24 -10.39
C TYR A 23 -6.61 -0.04 -10.88
N SER A 24 -5.87 -1.09 -11.23
CA SER A 24 -4.49 -0.97 -11.72
C SER A 24 -4.45 -0.85 -13.25
N ALA A 25 -4.87 0.31 -13.75
CA ALA A 25 -5.00 0.58 -15.19
C ALA A 25 -3.67 0.50 -15.97
N ASN A 26 -2.52 0.64 -15.31
CA ASN A 26 -1.20 0.55 -15.94
C ASN A 26 -0.54 -0.84 -15.81
N GLN A 27 -1.19 -1.79 -15.12
CA GLN A 27 -0.74 -3.19 -15.00
C GLN A 27 -1.89 -4.13 -15.40
N TRP A 28 -2.47 -4.84 -14.44
CA TRP A 28 -3.50 -5.86 -14.66
C TRP A 28 -4.70 -5.33 -15.45
N GLY A 29 -5.16 -4.10 -15.22
CA GLY A 29 -6.27 -3.51 -15.98
C GLY A 29 -5.96 -3.21 -17.45
N ARG A 30 -4.68 -3.16 -17.84
CA ARG A 30 -4.26 -2.82 -19.22
C ARG A 30 -4.28 -4.01 -20.18
N TYR A 31 -3.90 -5.18 -19.68
CA TYR A 31 -3.60 -6.34 -20.51
C TYR A 31 -4.75 -7.35 -20.53
N PRO A 32 -4.83 -8.23 -21.53
CA PRO A 32 -5.71 -9.40 -21.53
C PRO A 32 -5.52 -10.31 -20.30
N ASN A 33 -6.49 -11.20 -20.06
CA ASN A 33 -6.50 -12.07 -18.87
C ASN A 33 -5.39 -13.13 -18.88
N ASP A 34 -4.90 -13.50 -20.06
CA ASP A 34 -3.84 -14.48 -20.30
C ASP A 34 -2.42 -13.87 -20.28
N VAL A 35 -2.30 -12.58 -19.95
CA VAL A 35 -1.02 -11.88 -19.84
C VAL A 35 -0.70 -11.56 -18.38
N ILE A 36 0.53 -11.90 -17.95
CA ILE A 36 1.09 -11.52 -16.65
C ILE A 36 1.90 -10.21 -16.82
N PRO A 37 1.47 -9.09 -16.22
CA PRO A 37 2.11 -7.80 -16.42
C PRO A 37 3.33 -7.61 -15.50
N LEU A 38 4.52 -7.96 -15.98
CA LEU A 38 5.79 -7.76 -15.26
C LEU A 38 6.50 -6.44 -15.64
N THR A 39 5.76 -5.45 -16.10
CA THR A 39 6.30 -4.22 -16.72
C THR A 39 6.33 -3.00 -15.81
N ALA A 40 5.50 -2.94 -14.76
CA ALA A 40 5.45 -1.79 -13.85
C ALA A 40 5.88 -2.18 -12.43
N ALA A 41 6.52 -1.25 -11.73
CA ALA A 41 7.15 -1.45 -10.42
C ALA A 41 6.20 -1.20 -9.23
N ASP A 42 4.90 -1.41 -9.39
CA ASP A 42 3.91 -1.29 -8.31
C ASP A 42 3.57 -2.67 -7.74
N PRO A 43 3.44 -2.84 -6.41
CA PRO A 43 3.16 -4.14 -5.80
C PRO A 43 1.70 -4.57 -5.98
N ASP A 44 1.48 -5.88 -6.15
CA ASP A 44 0.14 -6.49 -6.29
C ASP A 44 -0.63 -6.64 -4.95
N TYR A 45 0.06 -6.44 -3.83
CA TYR A 45 -0.50 -6.62 -2.50
C TYR A 45 -1.25 -5.39 -2.01
N ARG A 46 -2.29 -5.63 -1.21
CA ARG A 46 -3.02 -4.55 -0.53
C ARG A 46 -2.10 -3.78 0.41
N ALA A 47 -2.30 -2.46 0.49
CA ALA A 47 -1.65 -1.64 1.50
C ALA A 47 -1.94 -2.19 2.91
N ALA A 48 -0.95 -2.04 3.81
CA ALA A 48 -1.06 -2.53 5.18
C ALA A 48 -2.29 -1.96 5.91
N GLU A 49 -2.87 -2.72 6.84
CA GLU A 49 -4.09 -2.30 7.52
C GLU A 49 -4.01 -0.92 8.19
N PRO A 50 -2.93 -0.54 8.89
CA PRO A 50 -2.84 0.79 9.49
C PRO A 50 -3.00 1.93 8.47
N ILE A 51 -2.50 1.75 7.24
CA ILE A 51 -2.62 2.73 6.16
C ILE A 51 -4.08 2.81 5.69
N ARG A 52 -4.70 1.66 5.40
CA ARG A 52 -6.09 1.61 4.91
C ARG A 52 -7.07 2.17 5.94
N ARG A 53 -6.89 1.83 7.22
CA ARG A 53 -7.71 2.35 8.31
C ARG A 53 -7.63 3.87 8.41
N SER A 54 -6.40 4.41 8.40
CA SER A 54 -6.19 5.86 8.49
C SER A 54 -6.86 6.62 7.33
N ILE A 55 -6.83 6.05 6.12
CA ILE A 55 -7.52 6.63 4.96
C ILE A 55 -9.05 6.58 5.14
N ILE A 56 -9.59 5.46 5.62
CA ILE A 56 -11.03 5.31 5.89
C ILE A 56 -11.48 6.34 6.93
N ASP A 57 -10.75 6.49 8.02
CA ASP A 57 -11.12 7.40 9.11
C ASP A 57 -11.20 8.85 8.61
N ILE A 58 -10.20 9.31 7.84
CA ILE A 58 -10.23 10.64 7.20
C ILE A 58 -11.40 10.76 6.22
N ALA A 59 -11.69 9.71 5.45
CA ALA A 59 -12.79 9.71 4.49
C ALA A 59 -14.16 9.80 5.18
N VAL A 60 -14.31 9.20 6.36
CA VAL A 60 -15.53 9.27 7.18
C VAL A 60 -15.74 10.67 7.75
N ASP A 61 -14.68 11.35 8.18
CA ASP A 61 -14.78 12.74 8.66
C ASP A 61 -15.24 13.71 7.56
N GLY A 62 -14.91 13.42 6.29
CA GLY A 62 -15.49 14.07 5.11
C GLY A 62 -14.97 15.48 4.80
N VAL A 63 -13.99 15.97 5.55
CA VAL A 63 -13.36 17.29 5.30
C VAL A 63 -12.07 17.11 4.50
N PHE A 64 -12.13 17.43 3.20
CA PHE A 64 -11.00 17.29 2.27
C PHE A 64 -10.38 18.64 1.90
N SER A 65 -9.89 19.35 2.90
CA SER A 65 -9.25 20.66 2.75
C SER A 65 -7.85 20.56 2.14
N TYR A 66 -7.33 21.70 1.67
CA TYR A 66 -5.93 21.81 1.22
C TYR A 66 -4.96 21.40 2.34
N GLY A 67 -3.91 20.68 1.95
CA GLY A 67 -2.77 20.42 2.83
C GLY A 67 -2.01 21.71 3.12
N GLY A 68 -1.44 21.81 4.34
CA GLY A 68 -0.57 22.92 4.70
C GLY A 68 0.76 22.90 3.94
N ASP A 69 1.38 24.07 3.84
CA ASP A 69 2.70 24.24 3.23
C ASP A 69 3.74 23.35 3.92
N GLY A 70 4.55 22.64 3.13
CA GLY A 70 5.58 21.73 3.65
C GLY A 70 5.07 20.37 4.12
N GLY A 71 3.78 20.04 3.91
CA GLY A 71 3.21 18.71 4.16
C GLY A 71 2.88 18.43 5.64
N ASN A 72 2.35 17.23 5.89
CA ASN A 72 1.94 16.82 7.24
C ASN A 72 3.15 16.69 8.20
N ARG A 73 3.07 17.37 9.35
CA ARG A 73 4.15 17.39 10.36
C ARG A 73 4.46 16.01 10.91
N ASP A 74 3.44 15.24 11.28
CA ASP A 74 3.61 13.91 11.88
C ASP A 74 4.28 12.93 10.90
N PHE A 75 3.94 13.04 9.61
CA PHE A 75 4.57 12.27 8.55
C PHE A 75 6.07 12.61 8.42
N ARG A 76 6.43 13.90 8.51
CA ARG A 76 7.84 14.33 8.48
C ARG A 76 8.63 13.77 9.66
N GLU A 77 8.08 13.86 10.87
CA GLU A 77 8.72 13.32 12.07
C GLU A 77 8.87 11.79 11.99
N ALA A 78 7.86 11.10 11.45
CA ALA A 78 7.91 9.65 11.22
C ALA A 78 9.01 9.27 10.20
N CYS A 79 9.12 10.00 9.09
CA CYS A 79 10.17 9.80 8.09
C CYS A 79 11.56 10.05 8.67
N ALA A 80 11.77 11.16 9.39
CA ALA A 80 13.05 11.49 10.03
C ALA A 80 13.48 10.36 10.97
N ARG A 81 12.58 9.94 11.88
CA ARG A 81 12.83 8.84 12.81
C ARG A 81 13.14 7.53 12.09
N HIS A 82 12.42 7.20 11.01
CA HIS A 82 12.67 5.97 10.24
C HIS A 82 14.06 5.97 9.61
N VAL A 83 14.44 7.08 8.96
CA VAL A 83 15.75 7.21 8.32
C VAL A 83 16.85 7.14 9.37
N THR A 84 16.77 7.93 10.44
CA THR A 84 17.76 7.92 11.53
C THR A 84 17.94 6.54 12.15
N ASN A 85 16.86 5.81 12.41
CA ASN A 85 16.94 4.55 13.16
C ASN A 85 17.27 3.33 12.31
N ARG A 86 17.16 3.41 10.97
CA ARG A 86 17.31 2.24 10.08
C ARG A 86 18.29 2.42 8.93
N LYS A 87 18.59 3.66 8.55
CA LYS A 87 19.45 3.97 7.39
C LYS A 87 20.62 4.90 7.73
N GLY A 88 20.59 5.56 8.88
CA GLY A 88 21.64 6.43 9.40
C GLY A 88 22.69 5.69 10.22
#